data_AF-A0A966UVP6-F1
#
_entry.id   AF-A0A966UVP6-F1
#
_cell.length_a   1.000
_cell.length_b   1.000
_cell.length_c   1.000
_cell.angle_alpha   90.00
_cell.angle_beta   90.00
_cell.angle_gamma   90.00
#
_symmetry.space_group_name_H-M   'P 1'
#
loop_
_entity.id
_entity.type
_entity.pdbx_description
1 polymer ?
#
loop_
_entity_poly.entity_id
_entity_poly.type
_entity_poly.pdbx_seq_one_letter_code
_entity_poly.pdbx_strand_id
1 'polypeptide(L)'
;MPSTPVVIVQTNANHDRFSKEMSGLVHGKIESEVSGFEKIPLPGAGAGETGYFHPETRTLVLGDALINLAPHGLALLPDKYCTDPAQLRESARLLGRLPVERIFFAHGAPIVHDGASRIRELIS
;
A
#
# COMPACT_ATOMS: atom_id res chain seq x y z
N MET A 1 -14.44 19.85 -14.61
CA MET A 1 -13.66 18.91 -13.77
C MET A 1 -12.56 18.33 -14.64
N PRO A 2 -11.36 18.01 -14.11
CA PRO A 2 -10.33 17.38 -14.93
C PRO A 2 -10.91 16.12 -15.56
N SER A 3 -10.76 15.98 -16.88
CA SER A 3 -11.26 14.86 -17.69
C SER A 3 -10.43 13.59 -17.54
N THR A 4 -9.56 13.52 -16.54
CA THR A 4 -8.66 12.40 -16.34
C THR A 4 -9.47 11.21 -15.85
N PRO A 5 -9.38 10.05 -16.51
CA PRO A 5 -10.12 8.87 -16.09
C PRO A 5 -9.77 8.51 -14.64
N VAL A 6 -10.77 8.16 -13.84
CA VAL A 6 -10.56 7.61 -12.50
C VAL A 6 -10.05 6.19 -12.65
N VAL A 7 -8.88 5.90 -12.09
CA VAL A 7 -8.32 4.56 -12.03
C VAL A 7 -8.45 4.02 -10.61
N ILE A 8 -8.99 2.82 -10.50
CA ILE A 8 -9.14 2.07 -9.25
C ILE A 8 -8.09 0.96 -9.28
N VAL A 9 -7.25 0.91 -8.26
CA VAL A 9 -6.26 -0.16 -8.07
C VAL A 9 -6.65 -1.07 -6.93
N GLN A 10 -6.24 -2.33 -7.04
CA GLN A 10 -6.37 -3.30 -5.98
C GLN A 10 -4.99 -3.55 -5.37
N THR A 11 -4.86 -3.30 -4.08
CA THR A 11 -3.60 -3.57 -3.38
C THR A 11 -3.52 -5.01 -2.88
N ASN A 12 -4.62 -5.76 -2.80
CA ASN A 12 -4.63 -7.22 -2.59
C ASN A 12 -6.00 -7.83 -2.97
N ALA A 13 -6.10 -9.17 -2.95
CA ALA A 13 -7.32 -9.90 -3.29
C ALA A 13 -8.51 -9.64 -2.35
N ASN A 14 -8.28 -9.28 -1.09
CA ASN A 14 -9.37 -8.93 -0.17
C ASN A 14 -10.01 -7.58 -0.51
N HIS A 15 -9.30 -6.71 -1.23
CA HIS A 15 -9.75 -5.36 -1.61
C HIS A 15 -10.61 -5.33 -2.89
N ASP A 16 -10.85 -6.47 -3.53
CA ASP A 16 -11.70 -6.55 -4.73
C ASP A 16 -13.20 -6.35 -4.44
N ARG A 17 -13.64 -6.62 -3.21
CA ARG A 17 -15.07 -6.74 -2.83
C ARG A 17 -15.97 -5.58 -3.28
N PHE A 18 -15.45 -4.35 -3.32
CA PHE A 18 -16.19 -3.16 -3.75
C PHE A 18 -15.62 -2.48 -5.01
N SER A 19 -14.55 -3.02 -5.60
CA SER A 19 -13.86 -2.38 -6.72
C SER A 19 -14.76 -2.24 -7.95
N LYS A 20 -15.53 -3.29 -8.27
CA LYS A 20 -16.44 -3.29 -9.42
C LYS A 20 -17.59 -2.30 -9.25
N GLU A 21 -18.23 -2.27 -8.09
CA GLU A 21 -19.29 -1.31 -7.82
C GLU A 21 -18.77 0.13 -7.85
N MET A 22 -17.62 0.37 -7.20
CA MET A 22 -16.94 1.67 -7.22
C MET A 22 -16.64 2.14 -8.65
N SER A 23 -16.15 1.26 -9.53
CA SER A 23 -15.89 1.62 -10.94
C SER A 23 -17.14 2.13 -11.67
N GLY A 24 -18.31 1.56 -11.36
CA GLY A 24 -19.58 2.04 -11.90
C GLY A 24 -19.95 3.42 -11.37
N LEU A 25 -19.80 3.64 -10.06
CA LEU A 25 -20.14 4.89 -9.38
C LEU A 25 -19.27 6.08 -9.82
N VAL A 26 -17.98 5.84 -10.04
CA VAL A 26 -17.02 6.90 -10.42
C VAL A 26 -16.76 6.95 -11.93
N HIS A 27 -17.46 6.12 -12.71
CA HIS A 27 -17.20 5.92 -14.14
C HIS A 27 -15.71 5.66 -14.42
N GLY A 28 -15.07 4.88 -13.53
CA GLY A 28 -13.65 4.58 -13.54
C GLY A 28 -13.31 3.26 -14.19
N LYS A 29 -12.02 2.96 -14.25
CA LYS A 29 -11.48 1.67 -14.71
C LYS A 29 -10.70 1.00 -13.60
N ILE A 30 -10.79 -0.32 -13.52
CA ILE A 30 -9.94 -1.11 -12.64
C ILE A 30 -8.70 -1.49 -13.42
N GLU A 31 -7.53 -1.09 -12.93
CA GLU A 31 -6.25 -1.38 -13.56
C GLU A 31 -5.25 -1.83 -12.49
N SER A 32 -4.28 -2.65 -12.89
CA SER A 32 -3.18 -3.07 -12.00
C SER A 32 -1.95 -2.18 -12.14
N GLU A 33 -1.83 -1.48 -13.27
CA GLU A 33 -0.77 -0.54 -13.61
C GLU A 33 -1.35 0.87 -13.63
N VAL A 34 -0.67 1.83 -13.01
CA VAL A 34 -1.12 3.22 -12.95
C VAL A 34 0.00 4.12 -13.39
N SER A 35 -0.30 5.01 -14.34
CA SER A 35 0.66 5.99 -14.82
C SER A 35 1.23 6.82 -13.66
N GLY A 36 2.56 6.91 -13.59
CA GLY A 36 3.27 7.64 -12.53
C GLY A 36 3.49 6.84 -11.24
N PHE A 37 2.88 5.67 -11.06
CA PHE A 37 3.11 4.82 -9.90
C PHE A 37 3.96 3.60 -10.26
N GLU A 38 4.94 3.32 -9.42
CA GLU A 38 5.70 2.08 -9.41
C GLU A 38 4.97 1.04 -8.54
N LYS A 39 4.70 -0.11 -9.13
CA LYS A 39 4.09 -1.25 -8.44
C LYS A 39 5.15 -2.04 -7.68
N ILE A 40 4.93 -2.26 -6.39
CA ILE A 40 5.85 -2.96 -5.50
C ILE A 40 5.16 -4.21 -4.95
N PRO A 41 5.48 -5.41 -5.47
CA PRO A 41 4.97 -6.65 -4.91
C PRO A 41 5.43 -6.84 -3.46
N LEU A 42 4.51 -7.20 -2.57
CA LEU A 42 4.77 -7.42 -1.14
C LEU A 42 4.25 -8.79 -0.68
N PRO A 43 4.74 -9.90 -1.28
CA PRO A 43 4.27 -11.23 -0.92
C PRO A 43 4.53 -11.56 0.56
N GLY A 44 3.68 -12.41 1.13
CA GLY A 44 3.69 -12.81 2.54
C GLY A 44 2.56 -12.21 3.38
N ALA A 45 1.98 -11.08 2.98
CA ALA A 45 0.73 -10.57 3.57
C ALA A 45 -0.49 -11.26 2.96
N GLY A 46 -1.48 -10.52 2.42
CA GLY A 46 -2.60 -11.07 1.65
C GLY A 46 -2.18 -11.56 0.27
N ALA A 47 -3.00 -12.43 -0.34
CA ALA A 47 -2.79 -12.85 -1.73
C ALA A 47 -2.80 -11.62 -2.66
N GLY A 48 -1.76 -11.47 -3.48
CA GLY A 48 -1.61 -10.34 -4.39
C GLY A 48 -1.23 -9.01 -3.73
N GLU A 49 -0.79 -9.02 -2.47
CA GLU A 49 -0.39 -7.79 -1.77
C GLU A 49 0.64 -6.97 -2.56
N THR A 50 0.31 -5.70 -2.75
CA THR A 50 1.01 -4.76 -3.62
C THR A 50 0.96 -3.36 -3.02
N GLY A 51 2.12 -2.73 -2.89
CA GLY A 51 2.25 -1.30 -2.66
C GLY A 51 2.35 -0.52 -3.96
N TYR A 52 1.92 0.73 -3.97
CA TYR A 52 2.05 1.65 -5.10
C TYR A 52 2.82 2.89 -4.68
N PHE A 53 3.98 3.12 -5.29
CA PHE A 53 4.85 4.26 -4.98
C PHE A 53 4.81 5.30 -6.10
N HIS A 54 4.51 6.55 -5.78
CA HIS A 54 4.54 7.67 -6.71
C HIS A 54 5.86 8.44 -6.54
N PRO A 55 6.84 8.33 -7.46
CA PRO A 55 8.18 8.89 -7.27
C PRO A 55 8.22 10.41 -7.17
N GLU A 56 7.38 11.10 -7.95
CA GLU A 56 7.36 12.57 -8.00
C GLU A 56 6.93 13.19 -6.67
N THR A 57 5.89 12.64 -6.04
CA THR A 57 5.39 13.13 -4.73
C THR A 57 5.96 12.34 -3.55
N ARG A 58 6.78 11.31 -3.81
CA ARG A 58 7.33 10.40 -2.79
C ARG A 58 6.26 9.78 -1.90
N THR A 59 5.12 9.43 -2.49
CA THR A 59 3.96 8.90 -1.76
C THR A 59 3.85 7.40 -1.97
N LEU A 60 3.77 6.65 -0.87
CA LEU A 60 3.53 5.21 -0.86
C LEU A 60 2.09 4.94 -0.43
N VAL A 61 1.36 4.15 -1.20
CA VAL A 61 0.03 3.63 -0.84
C VAL A 61 0.17 2.13 -0.62
N LEU A 62 -0.26 1.64 0.54
CA LEU A 62 -0.17 0.25 0.94
C LEU A 62 -1.55 -0.37 1.15
N GLY A 63 -1.63 -1.67 0.89
CA GLY A 63 -2.71 -2.50 1.39
C GLY A 63 -2.51 -2.81 2.87
N ASP A 64 -2.42 -4.10 3.17
CA ASP A 64 -2.34 -4.65 4.52
C ASP A 64 -0.90 -4.84 5.00
N ALA A 65 0.11 -4.84 4.11
CA ALA A 65 1.49 -5.18 4.45
C ALA A 65 2.03 -4.44 5.69
N LEU A 66 1.73 -3.14 5.78
CA LEU A 66 1.95 -2.31 6.96
C LEU A 66 0.62 -1.71 7.41
N ILE A 67 0.47 -1.52 8.71
CA ILE A 67 -0.68 -0.85 9.34
C ILE A 67 -0.18 0.25 10.27
N ASN A 68 -1.00 1.28 10.51
CA ASN A 68 -0.66 2.38 11.42
C ASN A 68 -1.83 2.73 12.36
N LEU A 69 -2.18 1.79 13.24
CA LEU A 69 -3.37 1.87 14.09
C LEU A 69 -3.04 2.37 15.49
N ALA A 70 -3.77 3.37 15.97
CA ALA A 70 -3.69 3.77 17.38
C ALA A 70 -4.24 2.64 18.29
N PRO A 71 -3.65 2.41 19.47
CA PRO A 71 -2.51 3.13 20.06
C PRO A 71 -1.13 2.56 19.66
N HIS A 72 -1.08 1.49 18.86
CA HIS A 72 0.15 0.73 18.58
C HIS A 72 1.10 1.41 17.58
N GLY A 73 0.58 2.25 16.69
CA GLY A 73 1.36 2.93 15.67
C GLY A 73 1.70 2.03 14.48
N LEU A 74 2.81 2.36 13.81
CA LEU A 74 3.27 1.70 12.60
C LEU A 74 3.80 0.29 12.90
N ALA A 75 3.27 -0.71 12.22
CA ALA A 75 3.66 -2.11 12.37
C ALA A 75 3.50 -2.89 11.06
N LEU A 76 4.14 -4.07 10.98
CA LEU A 76 3.80 -5.09 9.99
C LEU A 76 2.39 -5.64 10.25
N LEU A 77 1.77 -6.20 9.21
CA LEU A 77 0.55 -6.99 9.38
C LEU A 77 0.77 -8.09 10.43
N PRO A 78 -0.15 -8.28 11.41
CA PRO A 78 -0.02 -9.35 12.39
C PRO A 78 0.01 -10.72 11.72
N ASP A 79 0.95 -11.57 12.16
CA ASP A 79 1.28 -12.85 11.52
C ASP A 79 0.07 -13.76 11.25
N LYS A 80 -0.96 -13.74 12.10
CA LYS A 80 -2.20 -14.52 11.91
C LYS A 80 -3.03 -14.14 10.68
N TYR A 81 -2.76 -12.99 10.07
CA TYR A 81 -3.39 -12.52 8.83
C TYR A 81 -2.47 -12.65 7.61
N CYS A 82 -1.21 -13.04 7.84
CA CYS A 82 -0.22 -13.21 6.79
C CYS A 82 -0.35 -14.60 6.16
N THR A 83 -0.13 -14.67 4.85
CA THR A 83 0.05 -15.95 4.14
C THR A 83 1.42 -16.55 4.44
N ASP A 84 2.44 -15.72 4.58
CA ASP A 84 3.80 -16.07 5.02
C ASP A 84 4.45 -14.87 5.75
N PRO A 85 4.44 -14.86 7.09
CA PRO A 85 5.04 -13.80 7.88
C PRO A 85 6.53 -13.55 7.62
N ALA A 86 7.30 -14.60 7.33
CA ALA A 86 8.74 -14.47 7.09
C ALA A 86 8.98 -13.79 5.74
N GLN A 87 8.22 -14.20 4.71
CA GLN A 87 8.27 -13.56 3.40
C GLN A 87 7.82 -12.09 3.46
N LEU A 88 6.81 -11.76 4.26
CA LEU A 88 6.37 -10.37 4.42
C LEU A 88 7.50 -9.49 4.98
N ARG A 89 8.28 -9.99 5.94
CA ARG A 89 9.42 -9.25 6.50
C ARG A 89 10.49 -9.00 5.44
N GLU A 90 10.79 -9.98 4.59
CA GLU A 90 11.70 -9.80 3.45
C GLU A 90 11.18 -8.75 2.46
N SER A 91 9.90 -8.86 2.08
CA SER A 91 9.23 -7.92 1.18
C SER A 91 9.24 -6.48 1.72
N ALA A 92 8.95 -6.31 3.01
CA ALA A 92 8.92 -5.00 3.67
C ALA A 92 10.30 -4.30 3.64
N ARG A 93 11.41 -5.05 3.59
CA ARG A 93 12.74 -4.44 3.47
C ARG A 93 12.95 -3.69 2.17
N LEU A 94 12.22 -4.02 1.10
CA LEU A 94 12.25 -3.28 -0.16
C LEU A 94 11.75 -1.85 0.02
N LEU A 95 10.74 -1.66 0.88
CA LEU A 95 10.14 -0.35 1.15
C LEU A 95 11.15 0.62 1.78
N GLY A 96 12.07 0.12 2.61
CA GLY A 96 13.10 0.94 3.25
C GLY A 96 14.16 1.52 2.30
N ARG A 97 14.16 1.09 1.03
CA ARG A 97 15.05 1.61 -0.02
C ARG A 97 14.44 2.79 -0.79
N LEU A 98 13.15 3.03 -0.61
CA LEU A 98 12.41 4.06 -1.33
C LEU A 98 12.54 5.40 -0.60
N PRO A 99 12.66 6.52 -1.32
CA PRO A 99 12.71 7.85 -0.72
C PRO A 99 11.31 8.34 -0.33
N VAL A 100 10.58 7.58 0.50
CA VAL A 100 9.19 7.84 0.87
C VAL A 100 9.09 9.06 1.80
N GLU A 101 8.21 9.99 1.47
CA GLU A 101 7.82 11.11 2.35
C GLU A 101 6.49 10.79 3.05
N ARG A 102 5.51 10.25 2.29
CA ARG A 102 4.14 10.03 2.75
C ARG A 102 3.75 8.57 2.60
N ILE A 103 2.98 8.05 3.56
CA ILE A 103 2.45 6.70 3.54
C ILE A 103 0.94 6.75 3.83
N PHE A 104 0.16 6.15 2.94
CA PHE A 104 -1.27 5.90 3.13
C PHE A 104 -1.49 4.39 3.28
N PHE A 105 -2.36 4.02 4.22
CA PHE A 105 -2.59 2.64 4.62
C PHE A 105 -4.04 2.26 4.39
N ALA A 106 -4.31 0.97 4.14
CA ALA A 106 -5.67 0.44 4.24
C ALA A 106 -6.23 0.55 5.67
N HIS A 107 -5.34 0.42 6.67
CA HIS A 107 -5.69 0.47 8.09
C HIS A 107 -4.77 1.41 8.86
N GLY A 108 -5.35 2.51 9.36
CA GLY A 108 -4.66 3.44 10.24
C GLY A 108 -4.56 4.87 9.72
N ALA A 109 -3.90 5.71 10.51
CA ALA A 109 -3.66 7.09 10.15
C ALA A 109 -2.53 7.20 9.11
N PRO A 110 -2.60 8.16 8.17
CA PRO A 110 -1.49 8.39 7.25
C PRO A 110 -0.25 8.90 7.98
N ILE A 111 0.92 8.61 7.43
CA ILE A 111 2.18 9.29 7.78
C ILE A 111 2.41 10.32 6.68
N VAL A 112 2.42 11.60 7.02
CA VAL A 112 2.51 12.69 6.02
C VAL A 112 3.91 13.30 5.88
N HIS A 113 4.84 12.90 6.76
CA HIS A 113 6.25 13.31 6.78
C HIS A 113 7.16 12.16 7.23
N ASP A 114 8.42 12.20 6.81
CA ASP A 114 9.49 11.28 7.25
C ASP A 114 9.23 9.79 7.00
N GLY A 115 8.38 9.44 6.01
CA GLY A 115 7.97 8.06 5.75
C GLY A 115 9.12 7.05 5.64
N ALA A 116 10.20 7.40 4.93
CA ALA A 116 11.38 6.55 4.76
C ALA A 116 12.10 6.26 6.09
N SER A 117 12.16 7.25 6.99
CA SER A 117 12.75 7.04 8.31
C SER A 117 11.85 6.14 9.16
N ARG A 118 10.53 6.34 9.12
CA ARG A 118 9.56 5.50 9.85
C ARG A 118 9.57 4.04 9.37
N ILE A 119 9.68 3.81 8.06
CA ILE A 119 9.81 2.46 7.50
C ILE A 119 11.11 1.82 7.96
N ARG A 120 12.25 2.53 7.86
CA ARG A 120 13.57 1.99 8.25
C ARG A 120 13.63 1.62 9.73
N GLU A 121 13.03 2.40 10.61
CA GLU A 121 12.91 2.10 12.04
C GLU A 121 12.08 0.84 12.30
N LEU A 122 11.04 0.58 11.50
CA LEU A 122 10.22 -0.63 11.64
C LEU A 122 10.97 -1.90 11.21
N ILE A 123 11.78 -1.82 10.15
CA ILE A 123 12.41 -3.00 9.50
C ILE A 123 13.85 -3.26 9.93
N SER A 124 14.42 -2.39 10.80
CA SER A 124 15.76 -2.55 11.36
C SER A 124 15.82 -3.72 12.33
#